data_AF-A0A0F7W0G0-F1
#
_entry.id   AF-A0A0F7W0G0-F1
#
_cell.length_a   1.000
_cell.length_b   1.000
_cell.length_c   1.000
_cell.angle_alpha   90.00
_cell.angle_beta   90.00
_cell.angle_gamma   90.00
#
_symmetry.space_group_name_H-M   'P 1'
#
loop_
_entity.id
_entity.type
_entity.pdbx_description
1 polymer ?
#
loop_
_entity_poly.entity_id
_entity_poly.type
_entity_poly.pdbx_seq_one_letter_code
_entity_poly.pdbx_strand_id
1 'polypeptide(L)'
;MRALWGAMHLRAAVAWSRLWDRSEAEAHLTEARQAAAGVSEDGNAFQTQFNAVNAEIHSVEVSLELGHPRDVLSRAELVNIARIASGERQSHFWVCTAAGQMMNGKPALAADAILRADAIAPQHVRNRPIARNIVDDLRSTDRHSHTAEIRRLATSMKLG
;
A
#
# COMPACT_ATOMS: atom_id res chain seq x y z
N MET A 1 -13.60 16.52 14.81
CA MET A 1 -14.33 16.47 13.53
C MET A 1 -13.43 16.23 12.32
N ARG A 2 -12.37 17.04 12.09
CA ARG A 2 -11.50 16.95 10.89
C ARG A 2 -10.91 15.56 10.60
N ALA A 3 -10.44 14.86 11.62
CA ALA A 3 -9.87 13.51 11.44
C ALA A 3 -10.89 12.49 10.93
N LEU A 4 -12.13 12.52 11.44
CA LEU A 4 -13.20 11.63 10.98
C LEU A 4 -13.62 11.97 9.54
N TRP A 5 -13.78 13.27 9.25
CA TRP A 5 -14.08 13.76 7.90
C TRP A 5 -13.04 13.31 6.87
N GLY A 6 -11.76 13.54 7.18
CA GLY A 6 -10.66 13.09 6.32
C GLY A 6 -10.61 11.58 6.16
N ALA A 7 -10.84 10.81 7.24
CA ALA A 7 -10.93 9.35 7.15
C ALA A 7 -12.08 8.87 6.25
N MET A 8 -13.23 9.55 6.27
CA MET A 8 -14.34 9.24 5.37
C MET A 8 -14.00 9.53 3.90
N HIS A 9 -13.35 10.67 3.62
CA HIS A 9 -12.86 10.96 2.28
C HIS A 9 -11.85 9.93 1.78
N LEU A 10 -10.96 9.46 2.65
CA LEU A 10 -10.04 8.38 2.33
C LEU A 10 -10.76 7.08 1.96
N ARG A 11 -11.86 6.74 2.64
CA ARG A 11 -12.70 5.59 2.26
C ARG A 11 -13.41 5.81 0.93
N ALA A 12 -13.94 7.01 0.69
CA ALA A 12 -14.59 7.36 -0.56
C ALA A 12 -13.61 7.30 -1.74
N ALA A 13 -12.38 7.80 -1.58
CA ALA A 13 -11.35 7.75 -2.61
C ALA A 13 -11.04 6.31 -3.06
N VAL A 14 -10.89 5.38 -2.11
CA VAL A 14 -10.67 3.95 -2.40
C VAL A 14 -11.91 3.31 -3.06
N ALA A 15 -13.11 3.72 -2.66
CA ALA A 15 -14.33 3.21 -3.28
C ALA A 15 -14.43 3.64 -4.76
N TRP A 16 -14.21 4.93 -5.05
CA TRP A 16 -14.23 5.46 -6.41
C TRP A 16 -13.08 4.94 -7.27
N SER A 17 -11.89 4.73 -6.70
CA SER A 17 -10.77 4.13 -7.44
C SER A 17 -11.09 2.71 -7.92
N ARG A 18 -11.79 1.91 -7.09
CA ARG A 18 -12.28 0.58 -7.47
C ARG A 18 -13.41 0.60 -8.50
N LEU A 19 -14.10 1.72 -8.63
CA LEU A 19 -15.07 1.99 -9.71
C LEU A 19 -14.40 2.64 -10.94
N TRP A 20 -13.09 2.82 -10.91
CA TRP A 20 -12.27 3.39 -11.99
C TRP A 20 -12.61 4.85 -12.30
N ASP A 21 -13.26 5.54 -11.35
CA ASP A 21 -13.52 6.98 -11.43
C ASP A 21 -12.34 7.74 -10.82
N ARG A 22 -11.38 8.08 -11.68
CA ARG A 22 -10.20 8.85 -11.28
C ARG A 22 -10.55 10.23 -10.74
N SER A 23 -11.54 10.89 -11.33
CA SER A 23 -11.85 12.28 -10.97
C SER A 23 -12.34 12.34 -9.53
N GLU A 24 -13.32 11.50 -9.19
CA GLU A 24 -13.87 11.44 -7.84
C GLU A 24 -12.84 10.92 -6.82
N ALA A 25 -12.02 9.93 -7.21
CA ALA A 25 -10.97 9.43 -6.34
C ALA A 25 -9.94 10.52 -5.96
N GLU A 26 -9.48 11.31 -6.93
CA GLU A 26 -8.51 12.39 -6.69
C GLU A 26 -9.13 13.58 -5.95
N ALA A 27 -10.41 13.90 -6.22
CA ALA A 27 -11.14 14.92 -5.49
C ALA A 27 -11.20 14.58 -3.99
N HIS A 28 -11.57 13.35 -3.65
CA HIS A 28 -11.58 12.91 -2.26
C HIS A 28 -10.19 12.79 -1.62
N LEU A 29 -9.15 12.39 -2.36
CA LEU A 29 -7.78 12.46 -1.86
C LEU A 29 -7.37 13.89 -1.53
N THR A 30 -7.80 14.86 -2.34
CA THR A 30 -7.52 16.29 -2.12
C THR A 30 -8.19 16.78 -0.85
N GLU A 31 -9.47 16.48 -0.64
CA GLU A 31 -10.19 16.81 0.59
C GLU A 31 -9.56 16.16 1.83
N ALA A 32 -9.13 14.90 1.72
CA ALA A 32 -8.41 14.22 2.79
C ALA A 32 -7.09 14.93 3.12
N ARG A 33 -6.28 15.32 2.13
CA ARG A 33 -5.03 16.05 2.36
C ARG A 33 -5.26 17.40 3.03
N GLN A 34 -6.29 18.14 2.61
CA GLN A 34 -6.68 19.40 3.25
C GLN A 34 -7.09 19.19 4.72
N ALA A 35 -7.88 18.15 5.00
CA ALA A 35 -8.26 17.81 6.37
C ALA A 35 -7.05 17.43 7.25
N ALA A 36 -6.04 16.77 6.66
CA ALA A 36 -4.83 16.34 7.35
C ALA A 36 -3.90 17.50 7.77
N ALA A 37 -3.91 18.63 7.04
CA ALA A 37 -3.08 19.80 7.37
C ALA A 37 -3.33 20.38 8.77
N GLY A 38 -4.49 20.09 9.37
CA GLY A 38 -4.85 20.51 10.72
C GLY A 38 -4.89 19.39 11.76
N VAL A 39 -4.32 18.22 11.49
CA VAL A 39 -4.30 17.05 12.39
C VAL A 39 -2.86 16.74 12.81
N SER A 40 -2.65 16.47 14.10
CA SER A 40 -1.33 16.08 14.61
C SER A 40 -0.82 14.81 13.93
N GLU A 41 0.50 14.72 13.78
CA GLU A 41 1.18 13.60 13.15
C GLU A 41 0.98 12.30 13.94
N ASP A 42 0.90 12.39 15.26
CA ASP A 42 0.59 11.27 16.18
C ASP A 42 -0.89 10.85 16.14
N GLY A 43 -1.67 11.45 15.23
CA GLY A 43 -3.12 11.41 15.16
C GLY A 43 -3.69 10.00 15.14
N ASN A 44 -4.12 9.52 16.31
CA ASN A 44 -5.06 8.41 16.46
C ASN A 44 -6.41 8.87 16.99
N ALA A 45 -6.85 10.08 16.60
CA ALA A 45 -8.15 10.59 16.99
C ALA A 45 -9.26 9.63 16.51
N PHE A 46 -10.14 9.22 17.44
CA PHE A 46 -11.24 8.29 17.18
C PHE A 46 -10.80 6.94 16.58
N GLN A 47 -9.57 6.48 16.85
CA GLN A 47 -9.02 5.23 16.32
C GLN A 47 -8.94 5.15 14.78
N THR A 48 -9.07 6.29 14.09
CA THR A 48 -9.00 6.34 12.62
C THR A 48 -7.57 6.24 12.09
N GLN A 49 -6.59 6.56 12.95
CA GLN A 49 -5.18 6.81 12.64
C GLN A 49 -5.01 7.76 11.43
N PHE A 50 -5.94 8.69 11.28
CA PHE A 50 -5.94 9.65 10.20
C PHE A 50 -4.92 10.76 10.47
N ASN A 51 -3.97 10.93 9.54
CA ASN A 51 -2.96 11.98 9.50
C ASN A 51 -2.45 12.15 8.06
N ALA A 52 -1.52 13.09 7.84
CA ALA A 52 -0.98 13.38 6.51
C ALA A 52 -0.27 12.16 5.88
N VAL A 53 0.56 11.46 6.66
CA VAL A 53 1.29 10.28 6.18
C VAL A 53 0.31 9.18 5.72
N ASN A 54 -0.79 9.00 6.45
CA ASN A 54 -1.81 8.06 6.06
C ASN A 54 -2.53 8.42 4.76
N ALA A 55 -2.81 9.71 4.54
CA ALA A 55 -3.41 10.17 3.29
C ALA A 55 -2.51 9.81 2.09
N GLU A 56 -1.19 9.93 2.24
CA GLU A 56 -0.26 9.53 1.20
C GLU A 56 -0.22 8.01 0.96
N ILE A 57 -0.31 7.18 2.01
CA ILE A 57 -0.44 5.71 1.84
C ILE A 57 -1.68 5.36 1.02
N HIS A 58 -2.84 5.97 1.35
CA HIS A 58 -4.07 5.73 0.58
C HIS A 58 -3.96 6.24 -0.85
N SER A 59 -3.16 7.28 -1.09
CA SER A 59 -2.93 7.76 -2.45
C SER A 59 -2.19 6.73 -3.33
N VAL A 60 -1.30 5.93 -2.73
CA VAL A 60 -0.63 4.79 -3.38
C VAL A 60 -1.64 3.68 -3.68
N GLU A 61 -2.49 3.33 -2.70
CA GLU A 61 -3.56 2.34 -2.88
C GLU A 61 -4.55 2.76 -3.98
N VAL A 62 -5.00 4.01 -3.97
CA VAL A 62 -5.90 4.57 -5.00
C VAL A 62 -5.28 4.44 -6.40
N SER A 63 -4.00 4.76 -6.56
CA SER A 63 -3.34 4.66 -7.87
C SER A 63 -3.18 3.21 -8.33
N LEU A 64 -3.01 2.29 -7.39
CA LEU A 64 -2.95 0.86 -7.67
C LEU A 64 -4.31 0.36 -8.15
N GLU A 65 -5.38 0.70 -7.44
CA GLU A 65 -6.75 0.30 -7.79
C GLU A 65 -7.22 0.90 -9.12
N LEU A 66 -6.76 2.12 -9.46
CA LEU A 66 -6.96 2.74 -10.78
C LEU A 66 -6.15 2.10 -11.91
N GLY A 67 -5.25 1.16 -11.60
CA GLY A 67 -4.42 0.50 -12.60
C GLY A 67 -3.36 1.41 -13.22
N HIS A 68 -2.89 2.44 -12.50
CA HIS A 68 -1.91 3.41 -12.98
C HIS A 68 -0.51 3.12 -12.43
N PRO A 69 0.27 2.21 -13.04
CA PRO A 69 1.50 1.68 -12.46
C PRO A 69 2.57 2.74 -12.19
N ARG A 70 2.67 3.78 -13.03
CA ARG A 70 3.65 4.87 -12.84
C ARG A 70 3.28 5.72 -11.63
N ASP A 71 2.00 6.04 -11.48
CA ASP A 71 1.49 6.86 -10.37
C ASP A 71 1.70 6.17 -9.02
N VAL A 72 1.59 4.83 -8.96
CA VAL A 72 1.88 4.05 -7.75
C VAL A 72 3.30 4.33 -7.24
N LEU A 73 4.30 4.24 -8.12
CA LEU A 73 5.70 4.44 -7.73
C LEU A 73 5.99 5.90 -7.40
N SER A 74 5.51 6.84 -8.22
CA SER A 74 5.71 8.27 -7.96
C SER A 74 5.08 8.73 -6.65
N ARG A 75 3.93 8.19 -6.26
CA ARG A 75 3.31 8.49 -4.97
C ARG A 75 3.99 7.77 -3.82
N ALA A 76 4.51 6.56 -4.05
CA ALA A 76 5.24 5.83 -3.03
C ALA A 76 6.50 6.59 -2.58
N GLU A 77 7.16 7.33 -3.48
CA GLU A 77 8.30 8.20 -3.18
C GLU A 77 7.95 9.36 -2.22
N LEU A 78 6.68 9.77 -2.14
CA LEU A 78 6.22 10.84 -1.25
C LEU A 78 5.96 10.34 0.18
N VAL A 79 5.92 9.03 0.40
CA VAL A 79 5.59 8.46 1.70
C VAL A 79 6.82 8.40 2.59
N ASN A 80 6.80 9.18 3.68
CA ASN A 80 7.79 9.02 4.75
C ASN A 80 7.42 7.83 5.65
N ILE A 81 7.89 6.64 5.26
CA ILE A 81 7.58 5.37 5.94
C ILE A 81 7.99 5.38 7.42
N ALA A 82 9.09 6.04 7.77
CA ALA A 82 9.58 6.12 9.15
C ALA A 82 8.60 6.83 10.09
N ARG A 83 7.68 7.62 9.55
CA ARG A 83 6.63 8.33 10.30
C ARG A 83 5.33 7.54 10.42
N ILE A 84 5.28 6.32 9.91
CA ILE A 84 4.13 5.43 10.03
C ILE A 84 4.25 4.64 11.35
N ALA A 85 3.45 5.00 12.35
CA ALA A 85 3.48 4.32 13.66
C ALA A 85 2.99 2.86 13.63
N SER A 86 2.11 2.51 12.69
CA SER A 86 1.53 1.16 12.60
C SER A 86 2.32 0.25 11.67
N GLY A 87 2.79 -0.89 12.18
CA GLY A 87 3.40 -1.94 11.36
C GLY A 87 2.46 -2.48 10.28
N GLU A 88 1.15 -2.56 10.56
CA GLU A 88 0.16 -2.95 9.55
C GLU A 88 0.12 -1.96 8.38
N ARG A 89 0.16 -0.65 8.65
CA ARG A 89 0.17 0.38 7.60
C ARG A 89 1.48 0.40 6.82
N GLN A 90 2.61 0.22 7.51
CA GLN A 90 3.90 0.06 6.84
C GLN A 90 3.88 -1.18 5.91
N SER A 91 3.38 -2.31 6.40
CA SER A 91 3.25 -3.53 5.58
C SER A 91 2.31 -3.31 4.39
N HIS A 92 1.20 -2.59 4.59
CA HIS A 92 0.27 -2.28 3.52
C HIS A 92 0.91 -1.43 2.43
N PHE A 93 1.65 -0.38 2.81
CA PHE A 93 2.41 0.44 1.88
C PHE A 93 3.38 -0.41 1.04
N TRP A 94 4.13 -1.31 1.68
CA TRP A 94 5.10 -2.16 0.99
C TRP A 94 4.43 -3.19 0.07
N VAL A 95 3.26 -3.73 0.43
CA VAL A 95 2.45 -4.59 -0.45
C VAL A 95 1.97 -3.82 -1.68
N CYS A 96 1.44 -2.60 -1.52
CA CYS A 96 1.03 -1.78 -2.65
C CYS A 96 2.22 -1.39 -3.55
N THR A 97 3.37 -1.10 -2.94
CA THR A 97 4.62 -0.83 -3.66
C THR A 97 5.06 -2.06 -4.45
N ALA A 98 5.03 -3.26 -3.85
CA ALA A 98 5.37 -4.50 -4.53
C ALA A 98 4.45 -4.75 -5.74
N ALA A 99 3.14 -4.52 -5.60
CA ALA A 99 2.20 -4.60 -6.71
C ALA A 99 2.55 -3.61 -7.83
N GLY A 100 2.82 -2.35 -7.47
CA GLY A 100 3.27 -1.33 -8.43
C GLY A 100 4.56 -1.73 -9.15
N GLN A 101 5.55 -2.26 -8.45
CA GLN A 101 6.80 -2.74 -9.05
C GLN A 101 6.55 -3.91 -10.03
N MET A 102 5.65 -4.84 -9.70
CA MET A 102 5.24 -5.92 -10.61
C MET A 102 4.61 -5.36 -11.89
N MET A 103 3.66 -4.42 -11.77
CA MET A 103 3.01 -3.80 -12.93
C MET A 103 3.99 -3.01 -13.81
N ASN A 104 5.12 -2.55 -13.27
CA ASN A 104 6.18 -1.87 -14.01
C ASN A 104 7.28 -2.82 -14.52
N GLY A 105 7.11 -4.15 -14.42
CA GLY A 105 8.10 -5.12 -14.89
C GLY A 105 9.39 -5.14 -14.06
N LYS A 106 9.31 -4.84 -12.75
CA LYS A 106 10.46 -4.75 -11.83
C LYS A 106 10.39 -5.84 -10.74
N PRO A 107 10.49 -7.14 -11.08
CA PRO A 107 10.26 -8.25 -10.14
C PRO A 107 11.26 -8.28 -8.99
N ALA A 108 12.52 -7.92 -9.20
CA ALA A 108 13.51 -7.88 -8.12
C ALA A 108 13.15 -6.85 -7.03
N LEU A 109 12.66 -5.66 -7.44
CA LEU A 109 12.21 -4.62 -6.51
C LEU A 109 10.87 -4.98 -5.85
N ALA A 110 9.99 -5.67 -6.57
CA ALA A 110 8.76 -6.21 -6.00
C ALA A 110 9.06 -7.26 -4.92
N ALA A 111 10.04 -8.14 -5.16
CA ALA A 111 10.48 -9.14 -4.21
C ALA A 111 11.07 -8.51 -2.93
N ASP A 112 11.94 -7.51 -3.07
CA ASP A 112 12.44 -6.75 -1.90
C ASP A 112 11.29 -6.12 -1.11
N ALA A 113 10.35 -5.44 -1.80
CA ALA A 113 9.22 -4.79 -1.15
C ALA A 113 8.30 -5.79 -0.41
N ILE A 114 7.96 -6.94 -1.02
CA ILE A 114 7.07 -7.92 -0.36
C ILE A 114 7.76 -8.61 0.83
N LEU A 115 9.07 -8.83 0.76
CA LEU A 115 9.86 -9.38 1.88
C LEU A 115 9.94 -8.39 3.04
N ARG A 116 10.09 -7.09 2.77
CA ARG A 116 10.00 -6.03 3.80
C ARG A 116 8.62 -6.01 4.44
N ALA A 117 7.56 -6.11 3.64
CA ALA A 117 6.21 -6.17 4.17
C ALA A 117 6.03 -7.37 5.13
N ASP A 118 6.48 -8.56 4.71
CA ASP A 118 6.39 -9.79 5.52
C ASP A 118 7.19 -9.68 6.82
N ALA A 119 8.39 -9.08 6.78
CA ALA A 119 9.20 -8.88 7.97
C ALA A 119 8.54 -7.96 9.00
N ILE A 120 7.76 -6.96 8.56
CA ILE A 120 7.10 -5.98 9.44
C ILE A 120 5.83 -6.56 10.07
N ALA A 121 4.97 -7.18 9.27
CA ALA A 121 3.70 -7.73 9.75
C ALA A 121 3.38 -9.08 9.08
N PRO A 122 4.07 -10.17 9.46
CA PRO A 122 3.99 -11.44 8.75
C PRO A 122 2.56 -12.00 8.68
N GLN A 123 1.83 -11.93 9.80
CA GLN A 123 0.45 -12.44 9.87
C GLN A 123 -0.51 -11.63 8.99
N HIS A 124 -0.27 -10.32 8.83
CA HIS A 124 -1.08 -9.47 7.97
C HIS A 124 -0.79 -9.77 6.49
N VAL A 125 0.48 -9.90 6.12
CA VAL A 125 0.90 -10.11 4.72
C VAL A 125 0.54 -11.51 4.23
N ARG A 126 0.86 -12.57 4.98
CA ARG A 126 0.67 -13.97 4.53
C ARG A 126 -0.79 -14.38 4.31
N ASN A 127 -1.72 -13.68 4.95
CA ASN A 127 -3.16 -13.91 4.84
C ASN A 127 -3.86 -12.97 3.84
N ARG A 128 -3.14 -12.01 3.24
CA ARG A 128 -3.74 -11.01 2.35
C ARG A 128 -3.72 -11.49 0.89
N PRO A 129 -4.87 -11.56 0.19
CA PRO A 129 -4.93 -12.14 -1.17
C PRO A 129 -3.95 -11.52 -2.17
N ILE A 130 -3.86 -10.18 -2.23
CA ILE A 130 -2.93 -9.50 -3.15
C ILE A 130 -1.46 -9.85 -2.88
N ALA A 131 -1.05 -9.99 -1.63
CA ALA A 131 0.32 -10.36 -1.28
C ALA A 131 0.62 -11.81 -1.70
N ARG A 132 -0.33 -12.72 -1.50
CA ARG A 132 -0.21 -14.11 -1.95
C ARG A 132 -0.06 -14.22 -3.47
N ASN A 133 -0.85 -13.45 -4.23
CA ASN A 133 -0.74 -13.41 -5.69
C ASN A 133 0.64 -12.89 -6.13
N ILE A 134 1.13 -11.79 -5.54
CA ILE A 134 2.47 -11.25 -5.85
C ILE A 134 3.56 -12.29 -5.58
N VAL A 135 3.50 -13.00 -4.44
CA VAL A 135 4.48 -14.03 -4.10
C VAL A 135 4.42 -15.19 -5.09
N ASP A 136 3.23 -15.59 -5.54
CA ASP A 136 3.09 -16.66 -6.52
C ASP A 136 3.60 -16.25 -7.92
N ASP A 137 3.29 -15.02 -8.36
CA ASP A 137 3.81 -14.45 -9.61
C ASP A 137 5.34 -14.35 -9.59
N LEU A 138 5.92 -13.85 -8.49
CA LEU A 138 7.36 -13.77 -8.30
C LEU A 138 8.02 -15.15 -8.27
N ARG A 139 7.39 -16.13 -7.62
CA ARG A 139 7.86 -17.52 -7.60
C ARG A 139 7.94 -18.11 -9.01
N SER A 140 7.01 -17.77 -9.89
CA SER A 140 7.03 -18.19 -11.31
C SER A 140 8.10 -17.44 -12.14
N THR A 141 8.52 -16.28 -11.66
CA THR A 141 9.53 -15.42 -12.31
C THR A 141 10.93 -15.79 -11.80
N ASP A 142 11.48 -16.91 -12.27
CA ASP A 142 12.71 -17.54 -11.76
C ASP A 142 14.04 -16.75 -11.91
N ARG A 143 14.01 -15.46 -12.29
CA ARG A 143 15.20 -14.64 -12.56
C ARG A 143 15.20 -13.31 -11.79
N HIS A 144 15.31 -13.38 -10.46
CA HIS A 144 15.58 -12.20 -9.64
C HIS A 144 16.49 -12.49 -8.44
N SER A 145 17.07 -11.46 -7.81
CA SER A 145 18.03 -11.59 -6.72
C SER A 145 17.48 -12.30 -5.46
N HIS A 146 16.16 -12.30 -5.27
CA HIS A 146 15.50 -12.86 -4.07
C HIS A 146 14.77 -14.21 -4.28
N THR A 147 15.13 -15.00 -5.31
CA THR A 147 14.37 -16.21 -5.68
C THR A 147 14.28 -17.21 -4.51
N ALA A 148 15.35 -17.38 -3.73
CA ALA A 148 15.37 -18.31 -2.62
C ALA A 148 14.42 -17.87 -1.48
N GLU A 149 14.42 -16.59 -1.16
CA GLU A 149 13.59 -15.98 -0.12
C GLU A 149 12.11 -16.01 -0.49
N ILE A 150 11.78 -15.71 -1.75
CA ILE A 150 10.41 -15.79 -2.26
C ILE A 150 9.89 -17.23 -2.20
N ARG A 151 10.69 -18.23 -2.60
CA ARG A 151 10.29 -19.64 -2.47
C ARG A 151 10.04 -20.04 -1.02
N ARG A 152 10.89 -19.61 -0.08
CA ARG A 152 10.67 -19.86 1.37
C ARG A 152 9.39 -19.20 1.86
N LEU A 153 9.14 -17.96 1.45
CA LEU A 153 7.92 -17.22 1.79
C LEU A 153 6.69 -17.95 1.23
N ALA A 154 6.72 -18.38 -0.02
CA ALA A 154 5.66 -19.16 -0.65
C ALA A 154 5.35 -20.45 0.11
N THR A 155 6.38 -21.20 0.55
CA THR A 155 6.21 -22.37 1.41
C THR A 155 5.53 -22.01 2.73
N SER A 156 5.93 -20.92 3.38
CA SER A 156 5.30 -20.48 4.64
C SER A 156 3.83 -20.06 4.46
N MET A 157 3.48 -19.56 3.26
CA MET A 157 2.14 -19.21 2.85
C MET A 157 1.32 -20.42 2.37
N LYS A 158 1.92 -21.61 2.22
CA LYS A 158 1.30 -22.81 1.63
C LYS A 158 0.76 -22.56 0.22
N LEU A 159 1.53 -21.84 -0.61
CA LEU A 159 1.25 -21.68 -2.03
C LEU A 159 1.74 -22.94 -2.77
N GLY A 160 0.90 -23.48 -3.66
CA GLY A 160 1.10 -24.77 -4.34
C GLY A 160 2.00 -24.70 -5.58
#